data_AF-A0A854QCU7-F1
#
_entry.id   AF-A0A854QCU7-F1
#
_cell.length_a   1.000
_cell.length_b   1.000
_cell.length_c   1.000
_cell.angle_alpha   90.00
_cell.angle_beta   90.00
_cell.angle_gamma   90.00
#
_symmetry.space_group_name_H-M   'P 1'
#
loop_
_entity.id
_entity.type
_entity.pdbx_description
1 polymer ?
#
loop_
_entity_poly.entity_id
_entity_poly.type
_entity_poly.pdbx_seq_one_letter_code
_entity_poly.pdbx_strand_id
1 'polypeptide(L)'
;MCQYWANELMQFGPWSVTNKSITPSSGDMRDYLSFAVYYWPDCSNLGNTTGLAPEEVWSQCPYVRRDGIFNPDIYQIGNSQALTNMSNSIYLSALSYVSTNNSKYSTHVNHAVHTWFVNEDTKMNPNLDYAQMVRGPGYGKGRYRGVLDMAIIAKVISGVEIMRALRPPEWKQDTDEGFVAWAKQQLQWLETSELAIDELASFKYFHSFYN
;
A
#
# COMPACT_ATOMS: atom_id res chain seq x y z
N MET A 1 17.77 -17.79 -7.76
CA MET A 1 17.04 -17.33 -6.56
C MET A 1 15.81 -16.47 -6.90
N CYS A 2 15.93 -15.39 -7.69
CA CYS A 2 14.78 -14.54 -8.06
C CYS A 2 13.64 -15.31 -8.76
N GLN A 3 13.98 -16.23 -9.67
CA GLN A 3 13.01 -17.02 -10.44
C GLN A 3 12.07 -17.85 -9.56
N TYR A 4 12.59 -18.46 -8.48
CA TYR A 4 11.79 -19.24 -7.55
C TYR A 4 10.73 -18.35 -6.90
N TRP A 5 11.15 -17.26 -6.25
CA TRP A 5 10.24 -16.33 -5.59
C TRP A 5 9.29 -15.61 -6.53
N ALA A 6 9.73 -15.31 -7.76
CA ALA A 6 8.86 -14.78 -8.81
C ALA A 6 7.75 -15.79 -9.14
N ASN A 7 8.08 -17.05 -9.39
CA ASN A 7 7.08 -18.09 -9.69
C ASN A 7 6.11 -18.33 -8.53
N GLU A 8 6.58 -18.28 -7.28
CA GLU A 8 5.70 -18.39 -6.10
C GLU A 8 4.73 -17.23 -6.04
N LEU A 9 5.23 -15.99 -6.11
CA LEU A 9 4.39 -14.79 -6.02
C LEU A 9 3.38 -14.68 -7.17
N MET A 10 3.79 -15.02 -8.39
CA MET A 10 2.92 -14.97 -9.57
C MET A 10 1.64 -15.81 -9.42
N GLN A 11 1.64 -16.85 -8.57
CA GLN A 11 0.47 -17.70 -8.34
C GLN A 11 -0.61 -17.05 -7.46
N PHE A 12 -0.26 -16.03 -6.67
CA PHE A 12 -1.16 -15.40 -5.71
C PHE A 12 -1.66 -14.01 -6.15
N GLY A 13 -1.23 -13.55 -7.32
CA GLY A 13 -1.65 -12.29 -7.93
C GLY A 13 -2.66 -12.48 -9.08
N PRO A 14 -3.00 -11.39 -9.80
CA PRO A 14 -2.57 -10.02 -9.51
C PRO A 14 -3.25 -9.49 -8.25
N TRP A 15 -2.53 -8.71 -7.46
CA TRP A 15 -3.12 -7.99 -6.32
C TRP A 15 -3.65 -6.64 -6.77
N SER A 16 -4.65 -6.13 -6.07
CA SER A 16 -5.22 -4.81 -6.21
C SER A 16 -5.63 -4.25 -4.84
N VAL A 17 -5.66 -2.92 -4.72
CA VAL A 17 -6.26 -2.25 -3.56
C VAL A 17 -7.73 -2.63 -3.35
N THR A 18 -8.45 -3.02 -4.41
CA THR A 18 -9.88 -3.36 -4.33
C THR A 18 -10.12 -4.76 -3.78
N ASN A 19 -9.08 -5.58 -3.58
CA ASN A 19 -9.23 -6.94 -2.99
C ASN A 19 -9.54 -6.93 -1.48
N LYS A 20 -9.44 -5.79 -0.81
CA LYS A 20 -9.85 -5.67 0.60
C LYS A 20 -11.37 -5.84 0.74
N SER A 21 -11.84 -6.28 1.90
CA SER A 21 -13.28 -6.37 2.21
C SER A 21 -13.85 -5.09 2.83
N ILE A 22 -12.99 -4.24 3.39
CA ILE A 22 -13.39 -3.02 4.10
C ILE A 22 -13.25 -1.82 3.17
N THR A 23 -14.38 -1.13 2.93
CA THR A 23 -14.41 0.10 2.14
C THR A 23 -13.90 1.28 2.98
N PRO A 24 -13.00 2.12 2.43
CA PRO A 24 -12.60 3.38 3.07
C PRO A 24 -13.81 4.31 3.26
N SER A 25 -13.70 5.28 4.17
CA SER A 25 -14.82 6.18 4.47
C SER A 25 -15.21 7.12 3.31
N SER A 26 -14.36 7.23 2.27
CA SER A 26 -14.72 7.87 0.99
C SER A 26 -15.86 7.15 0.25
N GLY A 27 -16.04 5.85 0.51
CA GLY A 27 -16.91 4.98 -0.28
C GLY A 27 -16.26 4.42 -1.56
N ASP A 28 -15.01 4.79 -1.89
CA ASP A 28 -14.29 4.25 -3.06
C ASP A 28 -13.31 3.13 -2.66
N MET A 29 -13.54 1.92 -3.17
CA MET A 29 -12.68 0.75 -2.93
C MET A 29 -11.26 0.91 -3.49
N ARG A 30 -11.05 1.87 -4.38
CA ARG A 30 -9.75 2.18 -4.99
C ARG A 30 -8.87 3.06 -4.12
N ASP A 31 -9.41 3.65 -3.05
CA ASP A 31 -8.58 4.33 -2.07
C ASP A 31 -7.79 3.31 -1.23
N TYR A 32 -6.48 3.53 -1.10
CA TYR A 32 -5.63 2.66 -0.29
C TYR A 32 -5.93 2.85 1.19
N LEU A 33 -6.16 1.74 1.89
CA LEU A 33 -6.49 1.72 3.31
C LEU A 33 -5.50 0.84 4.06
N SER A 34 -5.02 1.31 5.19
CA SER A 34 -4.27 0.48 6.13
C SER A 34 -4.51 0.99 7.54
N PHE A 35 -4.23 0.15 8.54
CA PHE A 35 -4.38 0.53 9.93
C PHE A 35 -3.04 0.87 10.57
N ALA A 36 -3.03 1.82 11.50
CA ALA A 36 -1.83 2.17 12.24
C ALA A 36 -1.37 0.98 13.11
N VAL A 37 -0.12 0.56 12.91
CA VAL A 37 0.43 -0.69 13.46
C VAL A 37 0.52 -0.74 14.98
N TYR A 38 0.66 0.41 15.64
CA TYR A 38 0.86 0.51 17.09
C TYR A 38 -0.37 0.99 17.86
N TYR A 39 -1.54 1.01 17.25
CA TYR A 39 -2.77 1.48 17.91
C TYR A 39 -3.62 0.30 18.38
N TRP A 40 -3.93 0.28 19.67
CA TRP A 40 -4.69 -0.76 20.35
C TRP A 40 -5.94 -0.18 21.01
N PRO A 41 -7.06 -0.92 21.03
CA PRO A 41 -8.26 -0.46 21.73
C PRO A 41 -8.01 -0.36 23.23
N ASP A 42 -8.52 0.71 23.84
CA ASP A 42 -8.62 0.87 25.29
C ASP A 42 -10.09 0.94 25.68
N CYS A 43 -10.61 -0.19 26.15
CA CYS A 43 -12.00 -0.35 26.56
C CYS A 43 -12.18 -0.19 28.08
N SER A 44 -11.15 0.23 28.83
CA SER A 44 -11.16 0.26 30.29
C SER A 44 -12.29 1.11 30.90
N ASN A 45 -12.70 2.16 30.18
CA ASN A 45 -13.74 3.10 30.63
C ASN A 45 -15.18 2.65 30.28
N LEU A 46 -15.37 1.54 29.55
CA LEU A 46 -16.70 1.11 29.11
C LEU A 46 -17.50 0.36 30.19
N GLY A 47 -16.87 0.04 31.33
CA GLY A 47 -17.54 -0.63 32.46
C GLY A 47 -18.09 -2.04 32.15
N ASN A 48 -17.82 -2.58 30.96
CA ASN A 48 -18.30 -3.89 30.53
C ASN A 48 -17.50 -5.01 31.21
N THR A 49 -18.20 -5.97 31.80
CA THR A 49 -17.63 -7.12 32.51
C THR A 49 -17.54 -8.38 31.63
N THR A 50 -18.06 -8.30 30.40
CA THR A 50 -17.97 -9.34 29.36
C THR A 50 -17.10 -8.86 28.21
N GLY A 51 -16.47 -9.80 27.47
CA GLY A 51 -15.67 -9.46 26.30
C GLY A 51 -16.54 -8.83 25.21
N LEU A 52 -16.11 -7.69 24.66
CA LEU A 52 -16.77 -7.01 23.55
C LEU A 52 -16.54 -7.75 22.23
N ALA A 53 -17.56 -7.78 21.37
CA ALA A 53 -17.38 -8.18 19.98
C ALA A 53 -16.49 -7.18 19.22
N PRO A 54 -15.78 -7.58 18.15
CA PRO A 54 -14.90 -6.68 17.39
C PRO A 54 -15.57 -5.38 16.93
N GLU A 55 -16.83 -5.45 16.49
CA GLU A 55 -17.60 -4.30 16.03
C GLU A 55 -17.90 -3.32 17.18
N GLU A 56 -18.13 -3.83 18.39
CA GLU A 56 -18.32 -3.03 19.58
C GLU A 56 -17.01 -2.38 20.02
N VAL A 57 -15.88 -3.10 19.90
CA VAL A 57 -14.56 -2.54 20.15
C VAL A 57 -14.28 -1.35 19.23
N TRP A 58 -14.60 -1.47 17.94
CA TRP A 58 -14.34 -0.42 16.95
C TRP A 58 -15.24 0.80 17.11
N SER A 59 -16.48 0.61 17.59
CA SER A 59 -17.44 1.70 17.75
C SER A 59 -17.32 2.40 19.11
N GLN A 60 -16.88 1.69 20.15
CA GLN A 60 -16.93 2.18 21.54
C GLN A 60 -15.56 2.45 22.15
N CYS A 61 -14.52 1.70 21.78
CA CYS A 61 -13.21 1.83 22.43
C CYS A 61 -12.32 2.85 21.68
N PRO A 62 -11.84 3.91 22.36
CA PRO A 62 -10.78 4.74 21.80
C PRO A 62 -9.51 3.90 21.61
N TYR A 63 -8.78 4.14 20.51
CA TYR A 63 -7.50 3.48 20.28
C TYR A 63 -6.35 4.34 20.78
N VAL A 64 -5.44 3.73 21.53
CA VAL A 64 -4.25 4.36 22.12
C VAL A 64 -2.98 3.79 21.53
N ARG A 65 -1.94 4.62 21.43
CA ARG A 65 -0.63 4.20 20.91
C ARG A 65 0.11 3.37 21.95
N ARG A 66 0.56 2.17 21.56
CA ARG A 66 1.46 1.29 22.30
C ARG A 66 2.68 0.99 21.44
N ASP A 67 3.72 1.80 21.61
CA ASP A 67 4.89 1.77 20.72
C ASP A 67 5.59 0.41 20.72
N GLY A 68 6.04 -0.04 19.55
CA GLY A 68 6.70 -1.33 19.38
C GLY A 68 5.80 -2.56 19.54
N ILE A 69 4.52 -2.40 19.90
CA ILE A 69 3.58 -3.51 20.08
C ILE A 69 2.62 -3.55 18.88
N PHE A 70 2.83 -4.50 17.97
CA PHE A 70 2.04 -4.64 16.75
C PHE A 70 0.62 -5.13 17.01
N ASN A 71 -0.38 -4.34 16.63
CA ASN A 71 -1.76 -4.80 16.61
C ASN A 71 -2.01 -5.69 15.37
N PRO A 72 -2.38 -6.98 15.54
CA PRO A 72 -2.63 -7.89 14.41
C PRO A 72 -3.82 -7.49 13.54
N ASP A 73 -4.70 -6.60 14.00
CA ASP A 73 -5.83 -6.10 13.21
C ASP A 73 -5.39 -5.44 11.88
N ILE A 74 -4.12 -5.04 11.75
CA ILE A 74 -3.56 -4.54 10.48
C ILE A 74 -3.74 -5.52 9.32
N TYR A 75 -3.78 -6.83 9.61
CA TYR A 75 -3.94 -7.86 8.60
C TYR A 75 -5.37 -7.99 8.07
N GLN A 76 -6.35 -7.36 8.74
CA GLN A 76 -7.75 -7.43 8.32
C GLN A 76 -8.04 -6.64 7.04
N ILE A 77 -7.24 -5.61 6.73
CA ILE A 77 -7.42 -4.81 5.49
C ILE A 77 -6.73 -5.45 4.29
N GLY A 78 -5.53 -6.01 4.49
CA GLY A 78 -4.78 -6.70 3.44
C GLY A 78 -4.08 -5.80 2.40
N ASN A 79 -4.42 -4.51 2.26
CA ASN A 79 -3.80 -3.62 1.26
C ASN A 79 -2.28 -3.43 1.45
N SER A 80 -1.77 -3.31 2.68
CA SER A 80 -0.31 -3.22 2.91
C SER A 80 0.43 -4.49 2.48
N GLN A 81 -0.17 -5.66 2.72
CA GLN A 81 0.39 -6.94 2.27
C GLN A 81 0.30 -7.07 0.74
N ALA A 82 -0.83 -6.68 0.16
CA ALA A 82 -1.06 -6.66 -1.28
C ALA A 82 -0.05 -5.76 -2.01
N LEU A 83 0.18 -4.54 -1.50
CA LEU A 83 1.17 -3.59 -2.02
C LEU A 83 2.59 -4.18 -1.95
N THR A 84 2.94 -4.81 -0.82
CA THR A 84 4.25 -5.46 -0.64
C THR A 84 4.44 -6.63 -1.61
N ASN A 85 3.44 -7.52 -1.71
CA ASN A 85 3.50 -8.69 -2.58
C ASN A 85 3.53 -8.31 -4.06
N MET A 86 2.67 -7.37 -4.48
CA MET A 86 2.66 -6.80 -5.83
C MET A 86 4.04 -6.22 -6.18
N SER A 87 4.59 -5.36 -5.31
CA SER A 87 5.88 -4.71 -5.54
C SER A 87 7.03 -5.71 -5.64
N ASN A 88 7.04 -6.72 -4.76
CA ASN A 88 8.01 -7.82 -4.81
C ASN A 88 7.86 -8.65 -6.08
N SER A 89 6.63 -8.97 -6.50
CA SER A 89 6.36 -9.78 -7.68
C SER A 89 6.85 -9.09 -8.95
N ILE A 90 6.67 -7.78 -9.07
CA ILE A 90 7.15 -6.97 -10.20
C ILE A 90 8.67 -6.97 -10.22
N TYR A 91 9.30 -6.62 -9.11
CA TYR A 91 10.76 -6.51 -9.03
C TYR A 91 11.46 -7.85 -9.31
N LEU A 92 11.00 -8.93 -8.67
CA LEU A 92 11.59 -10.25 -8.84
C LEU A 92 11.31 -10.84 -10.23
N SER A 93 10.14 -10.58 -10.81
CA SER A 93 9.85 -10.98 -12.20
C SER A 93 10.73 -10.21 -13.17
N ALA A 94 10.90 -8.90 -13.02
CA ALA A 94 11.78 -8.11 -13.87
C ALA A 94 13.23 -8.61 -13.83
N LEU A 95 13.79 -8.88 -12.65
CA LEU A 95 15.12 -9.49 -12.52
C LEU A 95 15.21 -10.90 -13.11
N SER A 96 14.14 -11.68 -12.98
CA SER A 96 14.07 -13.02 -13.57
C SER A 96 14.03 -12.95 -15.10
N TYR A 97 13.33 -11.97 -15.66
CA TYR A 97 13.35 -11.69 -17.09
C TYR A 97 14.76 -11.34 -17.58
N VAL A 98 15.48 -10.43 -16.90
CA VAL A 98 16.87 -10.05 -17.24
C VAL A 98 17.79 -11.26 -17.39
N SER A 99 17.66 -12.26 -16.50
CA SER A 99 18.54 -13.42 -16.48
C SER A 99 18.11 -14.58 -17.38
N THR A 100 16.85 -14.61 -17.84
CA THR A 100 16.30 -15.79 -18.55
C THR A 100 15.71 -15.48 -19.91
N ASN A 101 15.38 -14.21 -20.17
CA ASN A 101 14.62 -13.77 -21.33
C ASN A 101 13.27 -14.50 -21.51
N ASN A 102 12.71 -15.06 -20.43
CA ASN A 102 11.46 -15.83 -20.48
C ASN A 102 10.26 -14.88 -20.37
N SER A 103 9.44 -14.83 -21.43
CA SER A 103 8.30 -13.91 -21.57
C SER A 103 7.24 -14.03 -20.48
N LYS A 104 7.17 -15.13 -19.74
CA LYS A 104 6.23 -15.24 -18.61
C LYS A 104 6.45 -14.15 -17.56
N TYR A 105 7.70 -13.73 -17.36
CA TYR A 105 8.04 -12.73 -16.36
C TYR A 105 7.71 -11.31 -16.85
N SER A 106 8.01 -10.97 -18.11
CA SER A 106 7.61 -9.67 -18.70
C SER A 106 6.10 -9.54 -18.81
N THR A 107 5.40 -10.63 -19.17
CA THR A 107 3.93 -10.71 -19.14
C THR A 107 3.38 -10.37 -17.76
N HIS A 108 3.94 -11.00 -16.71
CA HIS A 108 3.51 -10.73 -15.34
C HIS A 108 3.76 -9.29 -14.91
N VAL A 109 4.93 -8.73 -15.21
CA VAL A 109 5.24 -7.33 -14.87
C VAL A 109 4.23 -6.38 -15.52
N ASN A 110 3.95 -6.55 -16.82
CA ASN A 110 2.95 -5.74 -17.51
C ASN A 110 1.57 -5.88 -16.84
N HIS A 111 1.12 -7.11 -16.59
CA HIS A 111 -0.18 -7.38 -16.00
C HIS A 111 -0.32 -6.81 -14.58
N ALA A 112 0.70 -6.95 -13.73
CA ALA A 112 0.68 -6.46 -12.36
C ALA A 112 0.68 -4.93 -12.29
N VAL A 113 1.51 -4.25 -13.10
CA VAL A 113 1.52 -2.78 -13.16
C VAL A 113 0.18 -2.27 -13.70
N HIS A 114 -0.32 -2.85 -14.78
CA HIS A 114 -1.59 -2.44 -15.37
C HIS A 114 -2.74 -2.61 -14.37
N THR A 115 -2.78 -3.73 -13.63
CA THR A 115 -3.84 -3.99 -12.64
C THR A 115 -3.82 -2.99 -11.49
N TRP A 116 -2.65 -2.68 -10.92
CA TRP A 116 -2.58 -1.83 -9.73
C TRP A 116 -2.67 -0.34 -10.05
N PHE A 117 -2.20 0.12 -11.22
CA PHE A 117 -2.03 1.56 -11.49
C PHE A 117 -2.90 2.10 -12.63
N VAL A 118 -3.42 1.24 -13.52
CA VAL A 118 -4.00 1.69 -14.79
C VAL A 118 -5.46 1.27 -14.95
N ASN A 119 -5.77 0.00 -14.72
CA ASN A 119 -7.11 -0.54 -14.89
C ASN A 119 -8.13 0.18 -13.98
N GLU A 120 -9.13 0.85 -14.56
CA GLU A 120 -10.10 1.68 -13.84
C GLU A 120 -10.85 0.96 -12.71
N ASP A 121 -11.07 -0.35 -12.85
CA ASP A 121 -11.81 -1.17 -11.88
C ASP A 121 -10.94 -1.59 -10.68
N THR A 122 -9.62 -1.60 -10.85
CA THR A 122 -8.68 -2.17 -9.87
C THR A 122 -7.57 -1.22 -9.45
N LYS A 123 -7.42 -0.07 -10.12
CA LYS A 123 -6.33 0.85 -9.86
C LYS A 123 -6.43 1.42 -8.47
N MET A 124 -5.28 1.70 -7.88
CA MET A 124 -5.16 2.52 -6.70
C MET A 124 -5.38 3.99 -7.07
N ASN A 125 -6.24 4.70 -6.35
CA ASN A 125 -6.28 6.16 -6.45
C ASN A 125 -4.94 6.74 -5.97
N PRO A 126 -4.36 7.74 -6.65
CA PRO A 126 -3.01 8.25 -6.38
C PRO A 126 -2.96 9.18 -5.15
N ASN A 127 -3.38 8.67 -4.00
CA ASN A 127 -3.37 9.32 -2.69
C ASN A 127 -3.18 8.28 -1.57
N LEU A 128 -2.88 8.73 -0.35
CA LEU A 128 -2.80 7.90 0.86
C LEU A 128 -3.69 8.46 1.97
N ASP A 129 -4.84 9.02 1.60
CA ASP A 129 -5.74 9.73 2.53
C ASP A 129 -6.30 8.84 3.64
N TYR A 130 -6.25 7.52 3.46
CA TYR A 130 -6.75 6.50 4.40
C TYR A 130 -5.66 5.53 4.88
N ALA A 131 -4.38 5.84 4.61
CA ALA A 131 -3.27 5.02 5.08
C ALA A 131 -3.03 5.22 6.59
N GLN A 132 -2.68 4.13 7.28
CA GLN A 132 -2.47 4.07 8.73
C GLN A 132 -3.57 4.76 9.54
N MET A 133 -4.82 4.52 9.17
CA MET A 133 -5.98 4.96 9.93
C MET A 133 -5.95 4.38 11.35
N VAL A 134 -6.29 5.21 12.33
CA VAL A 134 -6.53 4.76 13.71
C VAL A 134 -8.00 4.36 13.80
N ARG A 135 -8.28 3.21 14.41
CA ARG A 135 -9.66 2.74 14.62
C ARG A 135 -10.27 3.43 15.84
N GLY A 136 -11.57 3.22 16.04
CA GLY A 136 -12.31 3.79 17.17
C GLY A 136 -13.26 4.91 16.75
N PRO A 137 -14.04 5.43 17.70
CA PRO A 137 -14.98 6.52 17.44
C PRO A 137 -14.27 7.80 16.99
N GLY A 138 -14.85 8.49 16.01
CA GLY A 138 -14.35 9.79 15.53
C GLY A 138 -13.23 9.71 14.49
N TYR A 139 -12.80 8.52 14.08
CA TYR A 139 -11.79 8.33 13.04
C TYR A 139 -12.42 7.92 11.71
N GLY A 140 -12.01 8.62 10.65
CA GLY A 140 -12.42 8.30 9.27
C GLY A 140 -11.37 8.58 8.22
N LYS A 141 -10.24 9.20 8.59
CA LYS A 141 -9.10 9.48 7.70
C LYS A 141 -7.83 8.82 8.23
N GLY A 142 -6.88 8.65 7.32
CA GLY A 142 -5.53 8.18 7.59
C GLY A 142 -4.69 9.20 8.35
N ARG A 143 -3.39 8.91 8.42
CA ARG A 143 -2.40 9.72 9.14
C ARG A 143 -1.20 10.01 8.25
N TYR A 144 -0.49 11.08 8.59
CA TYR A 144 0.73 11.49 7.88
C TYR A 144 1.78 10.36 7.78
N ARG A 145 1.94 9.56 8.84
CA ARG A 145 2.80 8.35 8.86
C ARG A 145 2.44 7.30 7.80
N GLY A 146 1.21 7.33 7.28
CA GLY A 146 0.74 6.45 6.20
C GLY A 146 1.51 6.62 4.89
N VAL A 147 2.19 7.75 4.68
CA VAL A 147 3.10 7.95 3.54
C VAL A 147 4.20 6.87 3.50
N LEU A 148 4.62 6.36 4.68
CA LEU A 148 5.66 5.33 4.78
C LEU A 148 5.24 3.99 4.16
N ASP A 149 3.94 3.68 4.09
CA ASP A 149 3.45 2.46 3.45
C ASP A 149 3.88 2.39 1.98
N MET A 150 3.99 3.55 1.32
CA MET A 150 4.33 3.66 -0.10
C MET A 150 5.84 3.60 -0.38
N ALA A 151 6.70 3.55 0.63
CA ALA A 151 8.16 3.47 0.43
C ALA A 151 8.58 2.27 -0.45
N ILE A 152 7.80 1.18 -0.43
CA ILE A 152 8.05 -0.03 -1.22
C ILE A 152 7.89 0.17 -2.73
N ILE A 153 7.27 1.26 -3.19
CA ILE A 153 7.05 1.61 -4.60
C ILE A 153 8.37 1.69 -5.41
N ALA A 154 9.50 1.93 -4.74
CA ALA A 154 10.83 1.92 -5.36
C ALA A 154 11.13 0.59 -6.09
N LYS A 155 10.59 -0.53 -5.60
CA LYS A 155 10.69 -1.84 -6.27
C LYS A 155 9.89 -1.89 -7.57
N VAL A 156 8.71 -1.29 -7.60
CA VAL A 156 7.87 -1.17 -8.80
C VAL A 156 8.60 -0.34 -9.85
N ILE A 157 9.10 0.84 -9.45
CA ILE A 157 9.86 1.73 -10.33
C ILE A 157 11.05 0.97 -10.95
N SER A 158 11.82 0.25 -10.13
CA SER A 158 12.93 -0.56 -10.62
C SER A 158 12.51 -1.60 -11.66
N GLY A 159 11.37 -2.28 -11.44
CA GLY A 159 10.84 -3.25 -12.40
C GLY A 159 10.39 -2.60 -13.72
N VAL A 160 9.71 -1.45 -13.65
CA VAL A 160 9.27 -0.69 -14.82
C VAL A 160 10.47 -0.19 -15.63
N GLU A 161 11.51 0.36 -14.99
CA GLU A 161 12.72 0.81 -15.69
C GLU A 161 13.44 -0.34 -16.41
N ILE A 162 13.46 -1.55 -15.84
CA ILE A 162 13.99 -2.74 -16.52
C ILE A 162 13.16 -3.07 -17.78
N MET A 163 11.82 -3.02 -17.70
CA MET A 163 10.96 -3.26 -18.88
C MET A 163 11.19 -2.20 -19.96
N ARG A 164 11.31 -0.93 -19.59
CA ARG A 164 11.63 0.17 -20.52
C ARG A 164 12.98 0.00 -21.21
N ALA A 165 13.99 -0.45 -20.47
CA ALA A 165 15.33 -0.65 -20.99
C ALA A 165 15.39 -1.85 -21.96
N LEU A 166 14.76 -2.98 -21.60
CA LEU A 166 14.84 -4.22 -22.37
C LEU A 166 13.78 -4.33 -23.49
N ARG A 167 12.70 -3.54 -23.39
CA ARG A 167 11.60 -3.47 -24.38
C ARG A 167 11.04 -4.86 -24.78
N PRO A 168 10.67 -5.73 -23.81
CA PRO A 168 10.01 -6.99 -24.16
C PRO A 168 8.69 -6.71 -24.89
N PRO A 169 8.28 -7.54 -25.87
CA PRO A 169 7.02 -7.37 -26.59
C PRO A 169 5.77 -7.34 -25.70
N GLU A 170 5.86 -7.93 -24.51
CA GLU A 170 4.76 -7.97 -23.54
C GLU A 170 4.61 -6.68 -22.73
N TRP A 171 5.63 -5.82 -22.65
CA TRP A 171 5.51 -4.50 -22.04
C TRP A 171 4.76 -3.56 -22.98
N LYS A 172 3.58 -3.12 -22.56
CA LYS A 172 2.66 -2.34 -23.39
C LYS A 172 2.74 -0.86 -23.08
N GLN A 173 2.52 -0.05 -24.13
CA GLN A 173 2.61 1.40 -24.06
C GLN A 173 1.52 2.00 -23.15
N ASP A 174 0.31 1.44 -23.18
CA ASP A 174 -0.81 1.83 -22.31
C ASP A 174 -0.47 1.63 -20.82
N THR A 175 0.17 0.52 -20.46
CA THR A 175 0.66 0.28 -19.10
C THR A 175 1.70 1.32 -18.68
N ASP A 176 2.65 1.62 -19.55
CA ASP A 176 3.73 2.58 -19.27
C ASP A 176 3.19 4.01 -19.07
N GLU A 177 2.37 4.47 -20.02
CA GLU A 177 1.76 5.80 -19.99
C GLU A 177 0.80 5.95 -18.80
N GLY A 178 0.00 4.93 -18.53
CA GLY A 178 -0.91 4.89 -17.39
C GLY A 178 -0.17 4.96 -16.05
N PHE A 179 0.93 4.20 -15.90
CA PHE A 179 1.76 4.26 -14.70
C PHE A 179 2.39 5.65 -14.50
N VAL A 180 2.88 6.29 -15.58
CA VAL A 180 3.41 7.67 -15.52
C VAL A 180 2.32 8.67 -15.13
N ALA A 181 1.11 8.53 -15.70
CA ALA A 181 -0.02 9.39 -15.35
C ALA A 181 -0.41 9.25 -13.87
N TRP A 182 -0.43 8.02 -13.36
CA TRP A 182 -0.66 7.76 -11.94
C TRP A 182 0.44 8.38 -11.06
N ALA A 183 1.71 8.19 -11.41
CA ALA A 183 2.84 8.70 -10.65
C ALA A 183 2.86 10.24 -10.57
N LYS A 184 2.47 10.93 -11.65
CA LYS A 184 2.31 12.39 -11.66
C LYS A 184 1.24 12.88 -10.69
N GLN A 185 0.10 12.20 -10.64
CA GLN A 185 -0.97 12.54 -9.69
C GLN A 185 -0.55 12.24 -8.25
N GLN A 186 0.16 11.14 -8.02
CA GLN A 186 0.67 10.78 -6.70
C GLN A 186 1.72 11.80 -6.22
N LEU A 187 2.58 12.29 -7.11
CA LEU A 187 3.53 13.35 -6.82
C LEU A 187 2.81 14.65 -6.46
N GLN A 188 1.79 15.04 -7.23
CA GLN A 188 0.97 16.20 -6.90
C GLN A 188 0.34 16.07 -5.51
N TRP A 189 -0.21 14.90 -5.17
CA TRP A 189 -0.74 14.65 -3.82
C TRP A 189 0.35 14.78 -2.74
N LEU A 190 1.56 14.25 -2.97
CA LEU A 190 2.69 14.38 -2.03
C LEU A 190 3.12 15.84 -1.81
N GLU A 191 2.97 16.70 -2.81
CA GLU A 191 3.36 18.11 -2.72
C GLU A 191 2.29 19.00 -2.08
N THR A 192 1.01 18.59 -2.12
CA THR A 192 -0.11 19.45 -1.71
C THR A 192 -0.91 18.95 -0.51
N SER A 193 -0.86 17.66 -0.19
CA SER A 193 -1.65 17.09 0.90
C SER A 193 -1.06 17.45 2.27
N GLU A 194 -1.91 17.88 3.20
CA GLU A 194 -1.52 18.11 4.61
C GLU A 194 -0.85 16.86 5.21
N LEU A 195 -1.34 15.65 4.89
CA LEU A 195 -0.76 14.40 5.37
C LEU A 195 0.68 14.20 4.89
N ALA A 196 0.98 14.57 3.64
CA ALA A 196 2.31 14.44 3.08
C ALA A 196 3.27 15.51 3.60
N ILE A 197 2.78 16.74 3.75
CA ILE A 197 3.52 17.87 4.32
C ILE A 197 3.89 17.58 5.79
N ASP A 198 2.96 17.04 6.57
CA ASP A 198 3.18 16.68 7.97
C ASP A 198 4.24 15.58 8.13
N GLU A 199 4.25 14.57 7.25
CA GLU A 199 5.29 13.54 7.26
C GLU A 199 6.66 14.13 6.96
N LEU A 200 6.76 14.98 5.92
CA LEU A 200 7.99 15.69 5.58
C LEU A 200 8.50 16.55 6.75
N ALA A 201 7.61 17.25 7.44
CA ALA A 201 7.96 18.03 8.63
C ALA A 201 8.45 17.14 9.77
N SER A 202 7.84 15.96 9.97
CA SER A 202 8.23 15.02 11.03
C SER A 202 9.69 14.55 10.93
N PHE A 203 10.22 14.42 9.71
CA PHE A 203 11.63 14.08 9.48
C PHE A 203 12.59 15.21 9.85
N LYS A 204 12.20 16.47 9.61
CA LYS A 204 13.02 17.64 9.97
C LYS A 204 13.18 17.74 11.49
N TYR A 205 12.10 17.48 12.23
CA TYR A 205 12.15 17.43 13.70
C TYR A 205 13.05 16.30 14.20
N PHE A 206 12.97 15.10 13.60
CA PHE A 206 13.84 13.99 13.98
C PHE A 206 15.32 14.32 13.76
N HIS A 207 15.69 14.97 12.65
CA HIS A 207 17.07 15.42 12.41
C HIS A 207 17.55 16.50 13.40
N SER A 208 16.66 17.36 13.89
CA SER A 208 17.04 18.43 14.83
C SER A 208 17.43 17.93 16.22
N PHE A 209 17.03 16.70 16.60
CA PHE A 209 17.44 16.07 17.87
C PHE A 209 18.85 15.44 17.81
N TYR A 210 19.46 15.33 16.62
CA TYR A 210 20.78 14.71 16.42
C TYR A 210 21.89 15.70 16.03
N ASN A 211 21.66 17.01 16.16
CA ASN A 211 22.68 18.06 15.99
C ASN A 211 23.02 18.73 17.31
#